data_AF-S9PIC4-F1
#
_entry.id   AF-S9PIC4-F1
#
_cell.length_a   1.000
_cell.length_b   1.000
_cell.length_c   1.000
_cell.angle_alpha   90.00
_cell.angle_beta   90.00
_cell.angle_gamma   90.00
#
_symmetry.space_group_name_H-M   'P 1'
#
loop_
_entity.id
_entity.type
_entity.pdbx_description
1 polymer ?
#
loop_
_entity_poly.entity_id
_entity_poly.type
_entity_poly.pdbx_seq_one_letter_code
_entity_poly.pdbx_strand_id
1 'polypeptide(L)'
;MLLAVLASGATACASRPPPEALAATRDALSGLDEFGALLLGAGLPVEAIPEGRSVSPVQAERLRRHLAILPYLPQHYAPRFVADEMLRYVEQHGQGLSRWDLSRMVQEYRSLFLLRQDGFLAAALTGEPARWIGRVEVRDHGAGAAEFEMGVFYTRADGENWRRADSPNLGRL
;
A
#
# COMPACT_ATOMS: atom_id res chain seq x y z
N MET A 1 -39.08 13.79 60.14
CA MET A 1 -37.88 12.96 59.91
C MET A 1 -37.33 13.30 58.54
N LEU A 2 -36.01 13.24 58.45
CA LEU A 2 -35.11 13.78 57.43
C LEU A 2 -34.94 12.81 56.22
N LEU A 3 -34.27 13.31 55.17
CA LEU A 3 -33.62 12.63 54.02
C LEU A 3 -34.44 12.43 52.74
N ALA A 4 -33.91 12.64 51.53
CA ALA A 4 -32.74 13.37 51.05
C ALA A 4 -32.87 13.49 49.52
N VAL A 5 -32.38 14.60 48.97
CA VAL A 5 -32.21 14.84 47.53
C VAL A 5 -31.10 13.93 46.99
N LEU A 6 -31.34 13.26 45.86
CA LEU A 6 -30.28 12.71 45.02
C LEU A 6 -30.34 13.40 43.65
N ALA A 7 -29.46 14.39 43.48
CA ALA A 7 -29.14 14.98 42.20
C ALA A 7 -28.26 14.00 41.42
N SER A 8 -28.80 13.45 40.33
CA SER A 8 -28.02 12.68 39.35
C SER A 8 -27.19 13.63 38.50
N GLY A 9 -25.94 13.84 38.89
CA GLY A 9 -24.95 14.50 38.05
C GLY A 9 -24.55 13.58 36.90
N ALA A 10 -24.79 14.00 35.66
CA ALA A 10 -24.18 13.39 34.49
C ALA A 10 -22.67 13.63 34.54
N THR A 11 -21.90 12.58 34.80
CA THR A 11 -20.44 12.59 34.62
C THR A 11 -20.15 12.64 33.12
N ALA A 12 -19.95 13.86 32.60
CA ALA A 12 -19.33 14.07 31.31
C ALA A 12 -17.92 13.46 31.36
N CYS A 13 -17.71 12.33 30.70
CA CYS A 13 -16.37 11.78 30.47
C CYS A 13 -15.58 12.79 29.63
N ALA A 14 -14.77 13.63 30.28
CA ALA A 14 -13.78 14.44 29.59
C ALA A 14 -12.82 13.51 28.86
N SER A 15 -13.01 13.37 27.55
CA SER A 15 -12.09 12.64 26.68
C SER A 15 -10.77 13.40 26.73
N ARG A 16 -9.72 12.79 27.27
CA ARG A 16 -8.38 13.38 27.17
C ARG A 16 -8.05 13.59 25.69
N PRO A 17 -7.48 14.74 25.29
CA PRO A 17 -7.02 14.90 23.94
C PRO A 17 -6.02 13.77 23.62
N PRO A 18 -6.06 13.22 22.40
CA PRO A 18 -5.12 12.17 22.00
C PRO A 18 -3.69 12.65 22.22
N PRO A 19 -2.74 11.76 22.58
CA PRO A 19 -1.32 12.12 22.66
C PRO A 19 -0.88 12.82 21.37
N GLU A 20 -0.02 13.84 21.44
CA GLU A 20 0.38 14.64 20.27
C GLU A 20 0.90 13.78 19.10
N ALA A 21 1.60 12.68 19.39
CA ALA A 21 2.03 11.73 18.38
C ALA A 21 0.86 11.07 17.62
N LEU A 22 -0.25 10.77 18.31
CA LEU A 22 -1.46 10.22 17.70
C LEU A 22 -2.20 11.29 16.87
N ALA A 23 -2.22 12.53 17.33
CA ALA A 23 -2.78 13.65 16.58
C ALA A 23 -1.98 13.92 15.30
N ALA A 24 -0.65 13.99 15.38
CA ALA A 24 0.23 14.17 14.23
C ALA A 24 0.11 13.02 13.23
N THR A 25 0.03 11.77 13.71
CA THR A 25 -0.19 10.60 12.84
C THR A 25 -1.55 10.69 12.16
N ARG A 26 -2.61 11.02 12.90
CA ARG A 26 -3.96 11.18 12.36
C ARG A 26 -4.03 12.27 11.30
N ASP A 27 -3.41 13.42 11.55
CA ASP A 27 -3.40 14.54 10.59
C ASP A 27 -2.63 14.16 9.33
N ALA A 28 -1.48 13.48 9.46
CA ALA A 28 -0.72 12.94 8.33
C ALA A 28 -1.55 11.91 7.52
N LEU A 29 -2.32 11.04 8.19
CA LEU A 29 -3.19 10.06 7.53
C LEU A 29 -4.45 10.70 6.91
N SER A 30 -4.92 11.84 7.43
CA SER A 30 -6.13 12.51 6.93
C SER A 30 -5.98 13.13 5.54
N GLY A 31 -4.74 13.42 5.12
CA GLY A 31 -4.39 13.93 3.79
C GLY A 31 -3.81 12.87 2.84
N LEU A 32 -3.88 11.60 3.22
CA LEU A 32 -3.25 10.51 2.48
C LEU A 32 -4.15 10.04 1.34
N ASP A 33 -3.79 10.42 0.11
CA ASP A 33 -4.39 9.86 -1.10
C ASP A 33 -3.90 8.42 -1.37
N GLU A 34 -4.47 7.78 -2.38
CA GLU A 34 -4.21 6.37 -2.66
C GLU A 34 -2.76 6.10 -3.10
N PHE A 35 -2.12 7.07 -3.76
CA PHE A 35 -0.69 6.99 -4.05
C PHE A 35 0.16 7.04 -2.77
N GLY A 36 -0.14 7.95 -1.85
CA GLY A 36 0.53 8.01 -0.55
C GLY A 36 0.32 6.73 0.27
N ALA A 37 -0.89 6.19 0.27
CA ALA A 37 -1.21 4.94 0.97
C ALA A 37 -0.45 3.75 0.39
N LEU A 38 -0.32 3.67 -0.93
CA LEU A 38 0.52 2.66 -1.58
C LEU A 38 1.99 2.76 -1.13
N LEU A 39 2.55 3.97 -1.11
CA LEU A 39 3.94 4.20 -0.71
C LEU A 39 4.19 3.82 0.76
N LEU A 40 3.25 4.13 1.67
CA LEU A 40 3.32 3.67 3.05
C LEU A 40 3.22 2.14 3.15
N GLY A 41 2.29 1.52 2.41
CA GLY A 41 2.15 0.06 2.34
C GLY A 41 3.41 -0.64 1.79
N ALA A 42 4.12 0.02 0.88
CA ALA A 42 5.43 -0.42 0.36
C ALA A 42 6.57 -0.32 1.40
N GLY A 43 6.28 0.19 2.59
CA GLY A 43 7.21 0.30 3.71
C GLY A 43 8.04 1.58 3.72
N LEU A 44 7.65 2.62 2.97
CA LEU A 44 8.27 3.94 3.17
C LEU A 44 7.80 4.54 4.50
N PRO A 45 8.70 5.19 5.24
CA PRO A 45 8.31 5.96 6.42
C PRO A 45 7.48 7.19 5.99
N VAL A 46 6.62 7.68 6.87
CA VAL A 46 5.69 8.78 6.57
C VAL A 46 6.42 10.06 6.13
N GLU A 47 7.60 10.31 6.67
CA GLU A 47 8.45 11.46 6.36
C GLU A 47 9.07 11.37 4.96
N ALA A 48 9.08 10.20 4.34
CA ALA A 48 9.56 10.01 2.96
C ALA A 48 8.44 10.11 1.93
N ILE A 49 7.18 10.22 2.35
CA ILE A 49 6.04 10.38 1.43
C ILE A 49 6.11 11.78 0.81
N PRO A 50 6.08 11.90 -0.53
CA PRO A 50 6.20 13.20 -1.18
C PRO A 50 5.10 14.17 -0.78
N GLU A 51 5.52 15.33 -0.31
CA GLU A 51 4.65 16.48 -0.11
C GLU A 51 4.38 17.21 -1.44
N GLY A 52 3.25 17.92 -1.51
CA GLY A 52 2.85 18.70 -2.68
C GLY A 52 1.84 17.99 -3.59
N ARG A 53 1.61 18.55 -4.79
CA ARG A 53 0.57 18.08 -5.73
C ARG A 53 1.09 17.22 -6.86
N SER A 54 2.40 17.00 -6.97
CA SER A 54 3.02 16.27 -8.07
C SER A 54 4.30 15.56 -7.64
N VAL A 55 4.66 14.50 -8.35
CA VAL A 55 5.92 13.77 -8.19
C VAL A 55 6.75 13.96 -9.45
N SER A 56 7.95 14.55 -9.30
CA SER A 56 8.92 14.69 -10.39
C SER A 56 9.70 13.39 -10.66
N PRO A 57 10.28 13.21 -11.86
CA PRO A 57 11.15 12.07 -12.17
C PRO A 57 12.31 11.90 -11.16
N VAL A 58 12.93 13.00 -10.74
CA VAL A 58 14.03 12.98 -9.75
C VAL A 58 13.53 12.54 -8.37
N GLN A 59 12.33 12.97 -7.96
CA GLN A 59 11.73 12.48 -6.72
C GLN A 59 11.40 10.99 -6.80
N ALA A 60 10.83 10.53 -7.92
CA ALA A 60 10.53 9.11 -8.12
C ALA A 60 11.80 8.24 -8.02
N GLU A 61 12.89 8.66 -8.65
CA GLU A 61 14.18 7.96 -8.61
C GLU A 61 14.74 7.88 -7.18
N ARG A 62 14.59 8.94 -6.39
CA ARG A 62 14.97 8.94 -4.98
C ARG A 62 14.13 7.96 -4.16
N LEU A 63 12.81 7.92 -4.39
CA LEU A 63 11.91 6.99 -3.69
C LEU A 63 12.22 5.53 -4.02
N ARG A 64 12.48 5.20 -5.30
CA ARG A 64 12.87 3.83 -5.69
C ARG A 64 14.17 3.38 -5.04
N ARG A 65 15.18 4.26 -5.00
CA ARG A 65 16.41 3.97 -4.26
C ARG A 65 16.15 3.72 -2.78
N HIS A 66 15.26 4.51 -2.17
CA HIS A 66 14.88 4.32 -0.78
C HIS A 66 14.21 2.95 -0.56
N LEU A 67 13.24 2.59 -1.41
CA LEU A 67 12.62 1.25 -1.38
C LEU A 67 13.64 0.12 -1.58
N ALA A 68 14.65 0.31 -2.44
CA ALA A 68 15.66 -0.72 -2.70
C ALA A 68 16.55 -1.05 -1.49
N ILE A 69 16.82 -0.08 -0.63
CA ILE A 69 17.71 -0.26 0.54
C ILE A 69 16.96 -0.60 1.84
N LEU A 70 15.66 -0.31 1.91
CA LEU A 70 14.88 -0.57 3.12
C LEU A 70 14.65 -2.07 3.29
N PRO A 71 14.93 -2.64 4.47
CA PRO A 71 14.46 -3.99 4.79
C PRO A 71 12.93 -4.00 4.72
N TYR A 72 12.36 -5.11 4.28
CA TYR A 72 10.92 -5.23 4.15
C TYR A 72 10.41 -6.55 4.70
N LEU A 73 9.24 -6.47 5.32
CA LEU A 73 8.48 -7.62 5.77
C LEU A 73 7.67 -8.17 4.59
N PRO A 74 7.26 -9.45 4.62
CA PRO A 74 6.48 -10.05 3.54
C PRO A 74 5.24 -9.25 3.10
N GLN A 75 4.53 -8.60 4.02
CA GLN A 75 3.37 -7.77 3.68
C GLN A 75 3.69 -6.53 2.85
N HIS A 76 4.93 -6.06 2.83
CA HIS A 76 5.32 -4.92 2.00
C HIS A 76 5.61 -5.33 0.56
N TYR A 77 5.82 -6.61 0.26
CA TYR A 77 6.30 -7.05 -1.06
C TYR A 77 5.37 -6.62 -2.19
N ALA A 78 4.08 -6.94 -2.09
CA ALA A 78 3.10 -6.64 -3.13
C ALA A 78 2.92 -5.13 -3.37
N PRO A 79 2.67 -4.29 -2.34
CA PRO A 79 2.58 -2.84 -2.53
C PRO A 79 3.91 -2.23 -2.97
N ARG A 80 5.06 -2.76 -2.52
CA ARG A 80 6.37 -2.31 -2.99
C ARG A 80 6.61 -2.61 -4.46
N PHE A 81 6.12 -3.75 -4.97
CA PHE A 81 6.21 -4.08 -6.39
C PHE A 81 5.40 -3.08 -7.23
N VAL A 82 4.16 -2.79 -6.84
CA VAL A 82 3.31 -1.78 -7.52
C VAL A 82 3.93 -0.38 -7.41
N ALA A 83 4.45 -0.01 -6.25
CA ALA A 83 5.13 1.28 -6.06
C ALA A 83 6.36 1.41 -6.97
N ASP A 84 7.19 0.36 -7.12
CA ASP A 84 8.33 0.40 -8.03
C ASP A 84 7.90 0.57 -9.49
N GLU A 85 6.84 -0.11 -9.94
CA GLU A 85 6.29 0.08 -11.29
C GLU A 85 5.82 1.50 -11.53
N MET A 86 5.05 2.06 -10.59
CA MET A 86 4.53 3.43 -10.69
C MET A 86 5.65 4.48 -10.69
N LEU A 87 6.63 4.35 -9.80
CA LEU A 87 7.74 5.28 -9.72
C LEU A 87 8.64 5.18 -10.95
N ARG A 88 8.86 3.97 -11.47
CA ARG A 88 9.57 3.75 -12.74
C ARG A 88 8.84 4.40 -13.91
N TYR A 89 7.50 4.34 -13.93
CA TYR A 89 6.71 5.03 -14.94
C TYR A 89 6.90 6.55 -14.85
N VAL A 90 6.84 7.15 -13.65
CA VAL A 90 7.08 8.59 -13.46
C VAL A 90 8.47 9.00 -13.95
N GLU A 91 9.50 8.19 -13.64
CA GLU A 91 10.87 8.41 -14.12
C GLU A 91 10.96 8.42 -15.65
N GLN A 92 10.34 7.43 -16.29
CA GLN A 92 10.40 7.24 -17.74
C GLN A 92 9.52 8.24 -18.51
N HIS A 93 8.43 8.71 -17.90
CA HIS A 93 7.54 9.71 -18.50
C HIS A 93 8.26 11.06 -18.72
N GLY A 94 9.31 11.35 -17.95
CA GLY A 94 10.17 12.52 -18.14
C GLY A 94 9.58 13.87 -17.67
N GLN A 95 8.29 13.90 -17.31
CA GLN A 95 7.62 15.04 -16.72
C GLN A 95 7.01 14.67 -15.36
N GLY A 96 6.82 15.68 -14.49
CA GLY A 96 6.18 15.46 -13.21
C GLY A 96 4.70 15.11 -13.37
N LEU A 97 4.24 14.07 -12.67
CA LEU A 97 2.84 13.63 -12.68
C LEU A 97 2.12 14.12 -11.44
N SER A 98 0.85 14.50 -11.59
CA SER A 98 0.05 14.94 -10.44
C SER A 98 -0.24 13.76 -9.51
N ARG A 99 -0.34 14.03 -8.19
CA ARG A 99 -0.73 13.00 -7.21
C ARG A 99 -2.15 12.47 -7.46
N TRP A 100 -3.01 13.28 -8.06
CA TRP A 100 -4.35 12.88 -8.47
C TRP A 100 -4.31 11.84 -9.62
N ASP A 101 -3.51 12.07 -10.66
CA ASP A 101 -3.33 11.12 -11.76
C ASP A 101 -2.73 9.81 -11.24
N LEU A 102 -1.71 9.90 -10.39
CA LEU A 102 -1.10 8.73 -9.76
C LEU A 102 -2.11 7.95 -8.93
N SER A 103 -2.96 8.63 -8.15
CA SER A 103 -3.99 7.96 -7.34
C SER A 103 -5.05 7.26 -8.21
N ARG A 104 -5.35 7.78 -9.40
CA ARG A 104 -6.17 7.06 -10.39
C ARG A 104 -5.46 5.84 -10.95
N MET A 105 -4.19 5.95 -11.29
CA MET A 105 -3.36 4.83 -11.74
C MET A 105 -3.29 3.71 -10.70
N VAL A 106 -3.20 4.04 -9.40
CA VAL A 106 -3.25 3.06 -8.31
C VAL A 106 -4.51 2.19 -8.36
N GLN A 107 -5.67 2.77 -8.70
CA GLN A 107 -6.94 2.03 -8.68
C GLN A 107 -6.99 0.88 -9.69
N GLU A 108 -6.22 0.95 -10.78
CA GLU A 108 -6.16 -0.14 -11.78
C GLU A 108 -5.58 -1.44 -11.20
N TYR A 109 -4.81 -1.35 -10.11
CA TYR A 109 -4.25 -2.51 -9.41
C TYR A 109 -5.19 -3.10 -8.35
N ARG A 110 -6.35 -2.49 -8.08
CA ARG A 110 -7.24 -2.86 -6.95
C ARG A 110 -7.71 -4.32 -6.99
N SER A 111 -7.83 -4.92 -8.16
CA SER A 111 -8.26 -6.32 -8.35
C SER A 111 -7.10 -7.31 -8.54
N LEU A 112 -5.87 -6.82 -8.45
CA LEU A 112 -4.67 -7.61 -8.71
C LEU A 112 -4.06 -8.17 -7.43
N PHE A 113 -3.37 -9.30 -7.58
CA PHE A 113 -2.69 -10.02 -6.52
C PHE A 113 -1.31 -10.46 -6.97
N LEU A 114 -0.39 -10.60 -6.02
CA LEU A 114 0.98 -11.06 -6.24
C LEU A 114 1.31 -12.19 -5.27
N LEU A 115 2.11 -13.16 -5.73
CA LEU A 115 2.71 -14.16 -4.85
C LEU A 115 3.86 -13.51 -4.04
N ARG A 116 3.76 -13.58 -2.72
CA ARG A 116 4.78 -13.12 -1.76
C ARG A 116 5.76 -14.23 -1.39
N GLN A 117 6.92 -13.84 -0.86
CA GLN A 117 7.98 -14.77 -0.45
C GLN A 117 7.59 -15.75 0.67
N ASP A 118 6.55 -15.45 1.44
CA ASP A 118 6.01 -16.32 2.49
C ASP A 118 4.92 -17.29 1.98
N GLY A 119 4.68 -17.30 0.66
CA GLY A 119 3.82 -18.31 0.02
C GLY A 119 2.35 -17.93 -0.09
N PHE A 120 1.98 -16.70 0.22
CA PHE A 120 0.62 -16.20 0.03
C PHE A 120 0.49 -15.43 -1.29
N LEU A 121 -0.63 -15.65 -1.99
CA LEU A 121 -1.18 -14.61 -2.85
C LEU A 121 -1.73 -13.50 -1.95
N ALA A 122 -1.38 -12.26 -2.27
CA ALA A 122 -1.80 -11.09 -1.52
C ALA A 122 -2.26 -9.97 -2.43
N ALA A 123 -3.19 -9.15 -1.93
CA ALA A 123 -3.71 -8.00 -2.65
C ALA A 123 -2.56 -7.04 -3.01
N ALA A 124 -2.49 -6.63 -4.28
CA ALA A 124 -1.36 -5.89 -4.81
C ALA A 124 -1.14 -4.55 -4.09
N LEU A 125 -2.21 -3.86 -3.68
CA LEU A 125 -2.14 -2.54 -3.08
C LEU A 125 -1.86 -2.51 -1.58
N THR A 126 -2.19 -3.58 -0.85
CA THR A 126 -2.12 -3.59 0.61
C THR A 126 -1.20 -4.67 1.16
N GLY A 127 -0.89 -5.67 0.35
CA GLY A 127 -0.17 -6.86 0.78
C GLY A 127 -0.99 -7.78 1.68
N GLU A 128 -2.28 -7.53 1.89
CA GLU A 128 -3.14 -8.39 2.70
C GLU A 128 -3.22 -9.80 2.09
N PRO A 129 -2.96 -10.87 2.89
CA PRO A 129 -2.96 -12.23 2.40
C PRO A 129 -4.37 -12.68 2.01
N ALA A 130 -4.49 -13.28 0.83
CA ALA A 130 -5.75 -13.77 0.27
C ALA A 130 -5.82 -15.30 0.24
N ARG A 131 -4.74 -15.97 -0.14
CA ARG A 131 -4.69 -17.44 -0.24
C ARG A 131 -3.28 -17.96 -0.02
N TRP A 132 -3.13 -18.98 0.81
CA TRP A 132 -1.87 -19.73 0.90
C TRP A 132 -1.73 -20.67 -0.30
N ILE A 133 -0.57 -20.61 -0.96
CA ILE A 133 -0.24 -21.42 -2.15
C ILE A 133 0.75 -22.53 -1.79
N GLY A 134 1.74 -22.22 -0.96
CA GLY A 134 2.79 -23.15 -0.59
C GLY A 134 4.12 -22.45 -0.38
N ARG A 135 5.18 -23.20 -0.07
CA ARG A 135 6.51 -22.64 0.10
C ARG A 135 7.04 -22.11 -1.24
N VAL A 136 7.55 -20.88 -1.24
CA VAL A 136 8.24 -20.32 -2.40
C VAL A 136 9.62 -20.96 -2.53
N GLU A 137 9.92 -21.43 -3.74
CA GLU A 137 11.19 -22.05 -4.10
C GLU A 137 11.80 -21.31 -5.29
N VAL A 138 13.14 -21.26 -5.32
CA VAL A 138 13.89 -20.77 -6.48
C VAL A 138 13.92 -21.86 -7.54
N ARG A 139 13.60 -21.49 -8.78
CA ARG A 139 13.55 -22.33 -9.98
C ARG A 139 14.45 -21.71 -11.05
N ASP A 140 14.71 -22.43 -12.14
CA ASP A 140 15.62 -21.99 -13.21
C ASP A 140 15.25 -20.64 -13.85
N HIS A 141 13.99 -20.22 -13.75
CA HIS A 141 13.48 -18.99 -14.38
C HIS A 141 12.83 -18.00 -13.40
N GLY A 142 13.06 -18.16 -12.09
CA GLY A 142 12.52 -17.24 -11.09
C GLY A 142 12.23 -17.90 -9.75
N ALA A 143 11.26 -17.37 -9.01
CA ALA A 143 10.82 -17.92 -7.75
C ALA A 143 9.29 -18.06 -7.76
N GLY A 144 8.79 -19.16 -7.20
CA GLY A 144 7.35 -19.45 -7.23
C GLY A 144 6.92 -20.58 -6.33
N ALA A 145 5.61 -20.78 -6.25
CA ALA A 145 4.95 -21.86 -5.51
C ALA A 145 3.81 -22.41 -6.37
N ALA A 146 3.75 -23.75 -6.53
CA ALA A 146 2.86 -24.40 -7.48
C ALA A 146 2.93 -23.73 -8.88
N GLU A 147 1.80 -23.35 -9.47
CA GLU A 147 1.68 -22.63 -10.75
C GLU A 147 1.90 -21.10 -10.66
N PHE A 148 2.11 -20.57 -9.45
CA PHE A 148 2.24 -19.13 -9.22
C PHE A 148 3.71 -18.69 -9.19
N GLU A 149 3.97 -17.53 -9.80
CA GLU A 149 5.29 -16.92 -9.94
C GLU A 149 5.31 -15.59 -9.17
N MET A 150 6.42 -15.32 -8.47
CA MET A 150 6.66 -14.01 -7.88
C MET A 150 6.87 -12.97 -8.99
N GLY A 151 6.37 -11.75 -8.79
CA GLY A 151 6.45 -10.66 -9.76
C GLY A 151 5.46 -10.76 -10.94
N VAL A 152 4.49 -11.67 -10.86
CA VAL A 152 3.40 -11.81 -11.84
C VAL A 152 2.08 -11.44 -11.18
N PHE A 153 1.29 -10.61 -11.86
CA PHE A 153 -0.06 -10.28 -11.38
C PHE A 153 -1.05 -11.40 -11.65
N TYR A 154 -1.97 -11.56 -10.71
CA TYR A 154 -3.09 -12.47 -10.80
C TYR A 154 -4.40 -11.75 -10.50
N THR A 155 -5.48 -12.18 -11.14
CA THR A 155 -6.85 -11.79 -10.81
C THR A 155 -7.63 -12.97 -10.27
N ARG A 156 -8.69 -12.67 -9.52
CA ARG A 156 -9.59 -13.65 -8.93
C ARG A 156 -10.99 -13.47 -9.50
N ALA A 157 -11.48 -14.44 -10.28
CA ALA A 157 -12.80 -14.35 -10.90
C ALA A 157 -13.95 -14.68 -9.91
N ASP A 158 -13.75 -15.65 -9.01
CA ASP A 158 -14.81 -16.20 -8.14
C ASP A 158 -14.32 -16.81 -6.80
N GLY A 159 -13.12 -16.45 -6.33
CA GLY A 159 -12.58 -16.92 -5.04
C GLY A 159 -11.56 -18.04 -5.19
N GLU A 160 -11.83 -19.00 -6.08
CA GLU A 160 -11.01 -20.19 -6.27
C GLU A 160 -10.26 -20.19 -7.61
N ASN A 161 -10.81 -19.56 -8.65
CA ASN A 161 -10.18 -19.47 -9.97
C ASN A 161 -9.26 -18.24 -10.06
N TRP A 162 -7.97 -18.52 -10.12
CA TRP A 162 -6.90 -17.53 -10.26
C TRP A 162 -6.35 -17.55 -11.68
N ARG A 163 -6.19 -16.38 -12.27
CA ARG A 163 -5.67 -16.23 -13.63
C ARG A 163 -4.56 -15.21 -13.64
N ARG A 164 -3.50 -15.51 -14.40
CA ARG A 164 -2.47 -14.52 -14.72
C ARG A 164 -3.13 -13.30 -15.36
N ALA A 165 -2.68 -12.12 -14.97
CA ALA A 165 -3.12 -10.84 -15.48
C ALA A 165 -1.91 -10.03 -15.94
N ASP A 166 -2.14 -9.16 -16.91
CA ASP A 166 -1.15 -8.18 -17.33
C ASP A 166 -1.05 -7.04 -16.31
N SER A 167 0.10 -6.39 -16.26
CA SER A 167 0.22 -5.13 -15.52
C SER A 167 -0.67 -4.06 -16.20
N PRO A 168 -1.33 -3.18 -15.42
CA PRO A 168 -2.08 -2.05 -15.97
C PRO A 168 -1.25 -1.21 -16.94
N ASN A 169 -1.87 -0.78 -18.04
CA ASN A 169 -1.24 0.15 -18.97
C ASN A 169 -1.36 1.59 -18.47
N LEU A 170 -0.36 2.04 -17.72
CA LEU A 170 -0.33 3.36 -17.10
C LEU A 170 -0.33 4.54 -18.09
N GLY A 171 0.06 4.31 -19.35
CA GLY A 171 0.09 5.34 -20.40
C GLY A 171 -1.25 5.60 -21.07
N ARG A 172 -2.31 4.86 -20.70
CA ARG A 172 -3.65 4.96 -21.33
C ARG A 172 -4.69 5.69 -20.49
N LEU A 173 -4.30 6.24 -19.34
CA LEU A 173 -5.20 6.75 -18.29
C LEU A 173 -5.31 8.28 -18.27
#